data_AF-A0A7S3L1S4-F1
#
_entry.id   AF-A0A7S3L1S4-F1
#
_cell.length_a   1.000
_cell.length_b   1.000
_cell.length_c   1.000
_cell.angle_alpha   90.00
_cell.angle_beta   90.00
_cell.angle_gamma   90.00
#
_symmetry.space_group_name_H-M   'P 1'
#
loop_
_entity.id
_entity.type
_entity.pdbx_description
1 polymer ?
#
loop_
_entity_poly.entity_id
_entity_poly.type
_entity_poly.pdbx_seq_one_letter_code
_entity_poly.pdbx_strand_id
1 'polypeptide(L)'
;LVNFPVHMSQKQSVNLPEGMRCCVMCGQACPCSNGNKNKKNKKSGEAGTRSAEDLMREKSNGYAIIPTQNKGLCTLCDVNVWVVCQSGLEIKWCKGCKNFRPWAAFGDKGLATKCLRCRERQREKYALQK
;
A
#
# COMPACT_ATOMS: atom_id res chain seq x y z
N LEU A 1 -3.90 -15.15 11.20
CA LEU A 1 -4.64 -14.18 10.38
C LEU A 1 -4.39 -12.84 11.06
N VAL A 2 -3.72 -11.87 10.44
CA VAL A 2 -3.56 -10.56 11.10
C VAL A 2 -4.95 -9.95 11.23
N ASN A 3 -5.47 -9.98 12.46
CA ASN A 3 -6.71 -9.31 12.82
C ASN A 3 -6.45 -7.83 12.65
N PHE A 4 -6.99 -7.25 11.58
CA PHE A 4 -7.09 -5.81 11.50
C PHE A 4 -7.95 -5.35 12.67
N PRO A 5 -7.45 -4.47 13.54
CA PRO A 5 -8.29 -3.89 14.58
C PRO A 5 -9.49 -3.25 13.91
N VAL A 6 -10.71 -3.63 14.34
CA VAL A 6 -11.97 -3.16 13.75
C VAL A 6 -12.03 -1.62 13.72
N HIS A 7 -11.33 -0.94 14.63
CA HIS A 7 -11.23 0.52 14.67
C HIS A 7 -10.42 1.15 13.51
N MET A 8 -9.57 0.39 12.80
CA MET A 8 -8.90 0.84 11.57
C MET A 8 -9.76 0.63 10.32
N SER A 9 -10.81 -0.20 10.42
CA SER A 9 -11.84 -0.37 9.39
C SER A 9 -13.02 0.58 9.58
N GLN A 10 -13.10 1.26 10.72
CA GLN A 10 -14.07 2.32 10.93
C GLN A 10 -13.60 3.54 10.14
N LYS A 11 -14.50 4.02 9.28
CA LYS A 11 -14.40 5.24 8.48
C LYS A 11 -13.73 6.36 9.27
N GLN A 12 -12.40 6.46 9.18
CA GLN A 12 -11.69 7.69 9.50
C GLN A 12 -11.96 8.65 8.34
N SER A 13 -13.18 9.16 8.28
CA SER A 13 -13.50 10.44 7.65
C SER A 13 -13.00 11.55 8.57
N VAL A 14 -11.72 11.49 8.94
CA VAL A 14 -10.98 12.72 9.27
C VAL A 14 -10.95 13.52 7.97
N ASN A 15 -11.07 14.84 8.04
CA ASN A 15 -11.11 15.80 6.93
C ASN A 15 -9.94 15.63 5.92
N LEU A 16 -9.89 14.52 5.18
CA LEU A 16 -8.91 14.30 4.13
C LEU A 16 -9.40 15.03 2.88
N PRO A 17 -8.49 15.70 2.16
CA PRO A 17 -8.80 16.24 0.84
C PRO A 17 -9.39 15.18 -0.07
N GLU A 18 -10.35 15.60 -0.89
CA GLU A 18 -11.02 14.70 -1.83
C GLU A 18 -10.00 14.00 -2.75
N GLY A 19 -10.17 12.68 -2.91
CA GLY A 19 -9.24 11.84 -3.69
C GLY A 19 -8.07 11.24 -2.90
N MET A 20 -7.96 11.47 -1.59
CA MET A 20 -6.96 10.83 -0.73
C MET A 20 -7.55 9.70 0.13
N ARG A 21 -6.74 8.70 0.46
CA ARG A 21 -7.07 7.64 1.44
C ARG A 21 -5.86 7.33 2.32
N CYS A 22 -6.09 6.89 3.55
CA CYS A 22 -5.02 6.40 4.42
C CYS A 22 -4.61 4.98 4.03
N CYS A 23 -3.30 4.75 3.94
CA CYS A 23 -2.74 3.42 3.73
C CYS A 23 -2.98 2.55 4.97
N VAL A 24 -3.54 1.36 4.79
CA VAL A 24 -3.85 0.45 5.92
C VAL A 24 -2.60 -0.12 6.61
N MET A 25 -1.41 0.07 6.04
CA MET A 25 -0.15 -0.42 6.62
C MET A 25 0.63 0.70 7.31
N CYS A 26 0.92 1.80 6.61
CA CYS A 26 1.71 2.90 7.18
C CYS A 26 0.86 4.04 7.77
N GLY A 27 -0.47 4.00 7.62
CA GLY A 27 -1.37 5.07 8.08
C GLY A 27 -1.28 6.38 7.29
N GLN A 28 -0.34 6.51 6.35
CA GLN A 28 -0.15 7.75 5.60
C GLN A 28 -1.30 8.01 4.63
N ALA A 29 -1.74 9.27 4.56
CA ALA A 29 -2.65 9.74 3.53
C ALA A 29 -1.94 9.75 2.17
N CYS A 30 -2.49 9.01 1.21
CA CYS A 30 -1.95 8.85 -0.13
C CYS A 30 -3.05 9.15 -1.17
N PRO A 31 -2.70 9.73 -2.34
CA PRO A 31 -3.62 9.84 -3.45
C PRO A 31 -4.16 8.48 -3.89
N CYS A 32 -5.45 8.43 -4.24
CA CYS A 32 -6.06 7.25 -4.83
C CYS A 32 -5.86 7.27 -6.35
N SER A 33 -5.62 6.11 -6.95
CA SER A 33 -5.45 5.98 -8.40
C SER A 33 -6.76 6.15 -9.21
N ASN A 34 -7.72 6.96 -8.76
CA ASN A 34 -8.97 7.15 -9.48
C ASN A 34 -8.68 7.60 -10.92
N GLY A 35 -9.06 6.76 -11.88
CA GLY A 35 -8.81 6.97 -13.29
C GLY A 35 -9.31 8.34 -13.73
N ASN A 36 -8.48 9.02 -14.53
CA ASN A 36 -8.77 10.25 -15.25
C ASN A 36 -10.27 10.51 -15.46
N LYS A 37 -10.81 11.49 -14.74
CA LYS A 37 -11.75 12.43 -15.34
C LYS A 37 -11.22 13.83 -15.09
N ASN A 38 -10.51 14.33 -16.11
CA ASN A 38 -10.31 15.73 -16.46
C ASN A 38 -10.36 16.77 -15.32
N LYS A 39 -9.20 17.34 -14.99
CA LYS A 39 -9.13 18.80 -14.89
C LYS A 39 -7.77 19.29 -15.38
N LYS A 40 -7.84 19.94 -16.55
CA LYS A 40 -6.77 20.71 -17.19
C LYS A 40 -6.05 21.60 -16.15
N ASN A 41 -4.73 21.48 -16.14
CA ASN A 41 -3.78 22.59 -16.19
C ASN A 41 -4.11 23.86 -15.38
N LYS A 42 -3.37 24.10 -14.29
CA LYS A 42 -2.88 25.44 -13.99
C LYS A 42 -1.48 25.36 -13.36
N LYS A 43 -0.56 26.07 -14.02
CA LYS A 43 0.84 26.31 -13.68
C LYS A 43 0.99 27.02 -12.32
N SER A 44 2.15 26.75 -11.71
CA SER A 44 3.03 27.64 -10.94
C SER A 44 2.45 28.48 -9.79
N GLY A 45 2.96 28.18 -8.59
CA GLY A 45 3.59 29.15 -7.69
C GLY A 45 2.68 30.12 -6.95
N GLU A 46 2.67 30.03 -5.62
CA GLU A 46 2.85 31.19 -4.75
C GLU A 46 3.17 30.75 -3.32
N ALA A 47 4.07 31.51 -2.69
CA ALA A 47 4.61 31.30 -1.37
C ALA A 47 3.53 31.49 -0.30
N GLY A 48 3.33 30.47 0.53
CA GLY A 48 2.54 30.57 1.76
C GLY A 48 3.43 30.20 2.93
N THR A 49 3.72 31.18 3.79
CA THR A 49 4.45 31.06 5.05
C THR A 49 3.87 29.90 5.87
N ARG A 50 4.62 28.79 6.01
CA ARG A 50 4.24 27.67 6.87
C ARG A 50 5.19 27.55 8.04
N SER A 51 4.59 27.42 9.21
CA SER A 51 5.20 27.32 10.53
C SER A 51 6.19 26.15 10.61
N ALA A 52 7.19 26.29 11.49
CA ALA A 52 8.30 25.35 11.70
C ALA A 52 7.90 23.92 12.12
N GLU A 53 6.62 23.63 12.31
CA GLU A 53 6.10 22.34 12.75
C GLU A 53 5.85 21.35 11.59
N ASP A 54 5.78 21.83 10.34
CA ASP A 54 5.55 21.00 9.14
C ASP A 54 6.85 20.37 8.57
N LEU A 55 8.03 20.77 9.06
CA LEU A 55 9.34 20.39 8.52
C LEU A 55 9.84 18.99 8.92
N MET A 56 9.11 18.24 9.75
CA MET A 56 9.52 16.90 10.20
C MET A 56 8.88 15.74 9.42
N ARG A 57 8.14 16.00 8.33
CA ARG A 57 7.49 14.96 7.51
C ARG A 57 7.93 14.95 6.04
N GLU A 58 9.06 15.57 5.73
CA GLU A 58 9.63 15.63 4.39
C GLU A 58 10.86 14.71 4.27
N LYS A 59 10.67 13.41 4.56
CA LYS A 59 11.63 12.39 4.14
C LYS A 59 10.98 11.48 3.10
N SER A 60 11.51 11.60 1.87
CA SER A 60 11.29 10.76 0.69
C SER A 60 9.98 10.98 -0.06
N ASN A 61 9.98 12.05 -0.84
CA ASN A 61 8.98 12.43 -1.84
C ASN A 61 8.98 11.49 -3.08
N GLY A 62 8.78 10.19 -2.85
CA GLY A 62 8.25 9.29 -3.88
C GLY A 62 6.75 9.22 -3.67
N TYR A 63 5.96 9.87 -4.53
CA TYR A 63 4.49 9.94 -4.37
C TYR A 63 3.87 8.53 -4.34
N ALA A 64 3.69 8.00 -3.13
CA ALA A 64 3.01 6.73 -2.92
C ALA A 64 1.53 6.91 -3.24
N ILE A 65 0.99 6.08 -4.12
CA ILE A 65 -0.44 6.06 -4.44
C ILE A 65 -1.07 4.84 -3.79
N ILE A 66 -2.38 4.86 -3.55
CA ILE A 66 -3.15 3.67 -3.20
C ILE A 66 -3.91 3.20 -4.46
N PRO A 67 -3.42 2.13 -5.13
CA PRO A 67 -4.13 1.54 -6.25
C PRO A 67 -5.50 1.03 -5.83
N THR A 68 -6.50 1.16 -6.70
CA THR A 68 -7.84 0.58 -6.50
C THR A 68 -7.78 -0.92 -6.23
N GLN A 69 -6.85 -1.63 -6.86
CA GLN A 69 -6.68 -3.07 -6.73
C GLN A 69 -6.09 -3.53 -5.38
N ASN A 70 -5.40 -2.64 -4.66
CA ASN A 70 -4.53 -2.98 -3.52
C ASN A 70 -5.23 -2.92 -2.15
N LYS A 71 -6.55 -3.02 -2.07
CA LYS A 71 -7.33 -3.06 -0.81
C LYS A 71 -6.93 -1.99 0.24
N GLY A 72 -6.54 -0.79 -0.20
CA GLY A 72 -6.12 0.29 0.71
C GLY A 72 -4.63 0.33 1.03
N LEU A 73 -3.80 -0.47 0.37
CA LEU A 73 -2.35 -0.46 0.55
C LEU A 73 -1.66 0.45 -0.49
N CYS A 74 -0.75 1.32 -0.04
CA CYS A 74 0.00 2.18 -0.95
C CYS A 74 1.15 1.44 -1.67
N THR A 75 1.64 2.00 -2.77
CA THR A 75 2.72 1.42 -3.59
C THR A 75 4.08 1.30 -2.91
N LEU A 76 4.30 2.00 -1.80
CA LEU A 76 5.49 1.79 -0.98
C LEU A 76 5.31 0.60 -0.02
N CYS A 77 4.10 0.46 0.53
CA CYS A 77 3.80 -0.62 1.46
C CYS A 77 3.58 -1.97 0.75
N ASP A 78 3.18 -1.98 -0.53
CA ASP A 78 2.89 -3.21 -1.28
C ASP A 78 4.14 -3.95 -1.78
N VAL A 79 5.29 -3.28 -1.89
CA VAL A 79 6.57 -3.88 -2.33
C VAL A 79 7.47 -4.31 -1.19
N ASN A 80 7.39 -3.63 -0.04
CA ASN A 80 8.32 -3.80 1.07
C ASN A 80 7.97 -5.00 1.97
N VAL A 81 9.00 -5.52 2.65
CA VAL A 81 8.87 -6.43 3.79
C VAL A 81 8.78 -5.59 5.05
N TRP A 82 7.86 -5.93 5.93
CA TRP A 82 7.59 -5.23 7.17
C TRP A 82 7.83 -6.16 8.35
N VAL A 83 8.38 -5.66 9.45
CA VAL A 83 8.52 -6.40 10.70
C VAL A 83 7.38 -5.97 11.63
N VAL A 84 6.61 -6.94 12.12
CA VAL A 84 5.57 -6.67 13.13
C VAL A 84 6.26 -6.44 14.48
N CYS A 85 6.25 -5.21 15.00
CA CYS A 85 7.02 -4.82 16.19
C CYS A 85 6.78 -5.73 17.41
N GLN A 86 5.53 -6.16 17.63
CA GLN A 86 5.17 -6.95 18.82
C GLN A 86 5.69 -8.40 18.77
N SER A 87 5.81 -8.99 17.57
CA SER A 87 6.16 -10.41 17.40
C SER A 87 7.49 -10.65 16.69
N GLY A 88 8.10 -9.61 16.12
CA GLY A 88 9.25 -9.73 15.23
C GLY A 88 8.93 -10.41 13.90
N LEU A 89 7.67 -10.74 13.61
CA LEU A 89 7.30 -11.48 12.42
C LEU A 89 7.46 -10.61 11.17
N GLU A 90 8.26 -11.08 10.22
CA GLU A 90 8.38 -10.48 8.91
C GLU A 90 7.17 -10.82 8.04
N ILE A 91 6.50 -9.80 7.51
CA ILE A 91 5.32 -9.92 6.66
C ILE A 91 5.52 -9.16 5.36
N LYS A 92 4.91 -9.66 4.28
CA LYS A 92 4.90 -9.02 2.97
C LYS A 92 3.53 -9.16 2.32
N TRP A 93 3.11 -8.14 1.58
CA TRP A 93 1.87 -8.19 0.81
C TRP A 93 1.99 -9.16 -0.38
N CYS A 94 1.06 -10.11 -0.48
CA CYS A 94 0.98 -11.02 -1.62
C CYS A 94 -0.06 -10.55 -2.62
N LYS A 95 0.35 -10.17 -3.84
CA LYS A 95 -0.54 -9.69 -4.91
C LYS A 95 -1.54 -10.75 -5.38
N GLY A 96 -1.17 -12.03 -5.35
CA GLY A 96 -2.07 -13.13 -5.76
C GLY A 96 -3.19 -13.38 -4.76
N CYS A 97 -2.86 -13.31 -3.47
CA CYS A 97 -3.78 -13.64 -2.40
C CYS A 97 -4.50 -12.38 -1.85
N LYS A 98 -4.05 -11.17 -2.23
CA LYS A 98 -4.52 -9.86 -1.75
C LYS A 98 -4.62 -9.81 -0.22
N ASN A 99 -3.55 -10.26 0.44
CA ASN A 99 -3.39 -10.29 1.89
C ASN A 99 -1.89 -10.32 2.27
N PHE A 100 -1.58 -9.92 3.51
CA PHE A 100 -0.26 -10.10 4.09
C PHE A 100 0.01 -11.58 4.36
N ARG A 101 1.23 -12.00 4.05
CA ARG A 101 1.75 -13.34 4.34
C ARG A 101 3.09 -13.21 5.06
N PRO A 102 3.44 -14.18 5.93
CA PRO A 102 4.79 -14.26 6.46
C PRO A 102 5.81 -14.24 5.32
N TRP A 103 6.93 -13.54 5.49
CA TRP A 103 7.96 -13.44 4.46
C TRP A 103 8.49 -14.82 4.04
N ALA A 104 8.63 -15.74 4.99
CA ALA A 104 8.96 -17.14 4.74
C ALA A 104 8.01 -17.85 3.74
N ALA A 105 6.75 -17.42 3.62
CA ALA A 105 5.80 -17.99 2.65
C ALA A 105 6.16 -17.67 1.19
N PHE A 106 7.15 -16.80 0.96
CA PHE A 106 7.72 -16.51 -0.35
C PHE A 106 8.95 -17.41 -0.68
N GLY A 107 9.44 -18.21 0.27
CA GLY A 107 10.56 -19.14 0.09
C GLY A 107 11.80 -18.46 -0.48
N ASP A 108 12.54 -19.16 -1.33
CA ASP A 108 13.80 -18.69 -1.95
C ASP A 108 13.63 -17.41 -2.79
N LYS A 109 12.39 -17.10 -3.19
CA LYS A 109 12.06 -15.87 -3.92
C LYS A 109 11.38 -14.85 -3.00
N GLY A 110 12.03 -14.50 -1.89
CA GLY A 110 11.51 -13.54 -0.90
C GLY A 110 11.13 -12.16 -1.49
N LEU A 111 11.78 -11.76 -2.58
CA LEU A 111 11.48 -10.51 -3.30
C LEU A 111 10.31 -10.63 -4.29
N ALA A 112 9.79 -11.83 -4.56
CA ALA A 112 8.65 -12.01 -5.47
C ALA A 112 7.37 -11.32 -4.97
N THR A 113 6.45 -11.04 -5.89
CA THR A 113 5.16 -10.38 -5.60
C THR A 113 4.06 -11.35 -5.17
N LYS A 114 4.30 -12.67 -5.24
CA LYS A 114 3.35 -13.74 -4.88
C LYS A 114 4.02 -14.79 -4.00
N CYS A 115 3.32 -15.25 -2.97
CA CYS A 115 3.75 -16.38 -2.14
C CYS A 115 3.80 -17.69 -2.95
N LEU A 116 4.48 -18.71 -2.41
CA LEU A 116 4.66 -20.02 -3.06
C LEU A 116 3.32 -20.63 -3.51
N ARG A 117 2.34 -20.73 -2.60
CA ARG A 117 1.00 -21.25 -2.91
C ARG A 117 0.30 -20.50 -4.05
N CYS A 118 0.43 -19.18 -4.09
CA CYS A 118 -0.19 -18.36 -5.13
C CYS A 118 0.58 -18.50 -6.48
N ARG A 119 1.87 -18.91 -6.48
CA ARG A 119 2.65 -19.25 -7.68
C ARG A 119 2.37 -20.65 -8.20
N GLU A 120 2.25 -21.64 -7.32
CA GLU A 120 1.89 -23.03 -7.66
C GLU A 120 0.54 -23.08 -8.37
N ARG A 121 -0.49 -22.48 -7.77
CA ARG A 121 -1.82 -22.36 -8.39
C ARG A 121 -1.78 -21.70 -9.76
N GLN A 122 -0.89 -20.72 -9.96
CA GLN A 122 -0.74 -20.06 -11.26
C GLN A 122 -0.07 -21.00 -12.28
N ARG A 123 0.94 -21.78 -11.86
CA ARG A 123 1.60 -22.77 -12.71
C ARG A 123 0.64 -23.87 -13.16
N GLU A 124 -0.16 -24.40 -12.23
CA GLU A 124 -1.20 -25.40 -12.52
C GLU A 124 -2.19 -24.88 -13.58
N LYS A 125 -2.68 -23.65 -13.40
CA LYS A 125 -3.61 -23.03 -14.36
C LYS A 125 -3.01 -22.89 -15.76
N TYR A 126 -1.73 -22.54 -15.88
CA TYR A 126 -1.08 -22.45 -17.19
C TYR A 126 -0.77 -23.82 -17.80
N ALA A 127 -0.49 -24.83 -16.98
CA ALA A 127 -0.29 -26.20 -17.46
C ALA A 127 -1.59 -26.81 -18.01
N LEU A 128 -2.74 -26.48 -17.40
CA LEU A 128 -4.08 -26.90 -17.85
C LEU A 128 -4.59 -26.19 -19.11
N GLN A 129 -3.95 -25.08 -19.51
CA GLN A 129 -4.32 -24.29 -20.69
C GLN A 129 -3.43 -24.58 -21.91
N LYS A 130 -2.62 -25.65 -21.85
CA LYS A 130 -1.83 -26.19 -22.95
C LYS A 130 -2.45 -27.50 -23.43
#